data_AF-A0A2N5VGN4-F1
#
_entry.id   AF-A0A2N5VGN4-F1
#
_cell.length_a   1.000
_cell.length_b   1.000
_cell.length_c   1.000
_cell.angle_alpha   90.00
_cell.angle_beta   90.00
_cell.angle_gamma   90.00
#
_symmetry.space_group_name_H-M   'P 1'
#
loop_
_entity.id
_entity.type
_entity.pdbx_description
1 polymer ?
#
loop_
_entity_poly.entity_id
_entity_poly.type
_entity_poly.pdbx_seq_one_letter_code
_entity_poly.pdbx_strand_id
1 'polypeptide(L)'
;MNPPPACSPPIGPSPSPNRPAEDVAGDELIKAAGWDNIPLFMKDLPQDLNLSDPNGHANHSIEALQALIYDEDDDEKLRSLEALKARANELFKYRDYRQALGFYKQAVEILEKSATPDTTDSEPGAKASTNIPQQLRNSIYSNRAACHLALGNFRSCLTDCAKLLSPPLPEPATSLVRKSFFRSAKALASLGRWEEALDCIDQLLATDQRDQFTDDDEPEKLKKDIQQQIAHRQAERRYKELAEVRRKCLEKALKDTLQSRGVFIPTHSPFPPPESSLPPGFEPVHFEEIPLEMEPARMTESMKEIPLIYPVYVFRPKDEYPTRDLILRWHEDDLISAHLEELCDRTDSHHLYLITFKGRILKCGNNLTLRKILNSVSKSSSGDYLRLGDEGNLDFFLLPIGPLEKEWIEETKKNSSKPSR
;
A
#
# COMPACT_ATOMS: atom_id res chain seq x y z
N MET A 1 7.88 46.15 -45.67
CA MET A 1 8.30 44.91 -46.33
C MET A 1 7.06 44.09 -46.58
N ASN A 2 6.56 44.12 -47.81
CA ASN A 2 5.39 43.36 -48.26
C ASN A 2 5.84 41.98 -48.79
N PRO A 3 5.01 40.94 -48.69
CA PRO A 3 5.40 39.56 -49.03
C PRO A 3 5.66 39.42 -50.54
N PRO A 4 6.58 38.52 -50.95
CA PRO A 4 6.82 38.25 -52.36
C PRO A 4 5.65 37.46 -52.99
N PRO A 5 5.36 37.67 -54.29
CA PRO A 5 4.24 37.07 -55.01
C PRO A 5 4.49 35.62 -55.43
N ALA A 6 3.39 34.88 -55.60
CA ALA A 6 3.32 33.47 -55.96
C ALA A 6 3.90 33.17 -57.37
N CYS A 7 4.64 32.06 -57.47
CA CYS A 7 5.12 31.48 -58.73
C CYS A 7 4.00 30.73 -59.45
N SER A 8 3.83 30.99 -60.75
CA SER A 8 2.91 30.31 -61.67
C SER A 8 3.42 28.92 -62.11
N PRO A 9 2.52 27.97 -62.44
CA PRO A 9 2.90 26.61 -62.78
C PRO A 9 3.45 26.48 -64.21
N PRO A 10 4.38 25.54 -64.49
CA PRO A 10 4.88 25.30 -65.83
C PRO A 10 3.86 24.55 -66.69
N ILE A 11 3.64 25.06 -67.89
CA ILE A 11 2.80 24.50 -68.95
C ILE A 11 3.50 23.28 -69.54
N GLY A 12 2.88 22.10 -69.42
CA GLY A 12 3.31 20.87 -70.09
C GLY A 12 2.86 20.82 -71.56
N PRO A 13 3.48 19.98 -72.41
CA PRO A 13 3.24 19.97 -73.85
C PRO A 13 1.85 19.39 -74.19
N SER A 14 1.18 19.99 -75.17
CA SER A 14 -0.09 19.50 -75.70
C SER A 14 0.09 18.23 -76.56
N PRO A 15 -0.87 17.31 -76.56
CA PRO A 15 -0.79 16.05 -77.32
C PRO A 15 -1.04 16.23 -78.82
N SER A 16 -0.45 15.33 -79.62
CA SER A 16 -0.43 15.31 -81.09
C SER A 16 -1.78 14.98 -81.75
N PRO A 17 -2.02 15.37 -83.02
CA PRO A 17 -3.36 15.40 -83.62
C PRO A 17 -3.93 14.06 -84.11
N ASN A 18 -3.21 12.94 -83.95
CA ASN A 18 -3.61 11.64 -84.50
C ASN A 18 -3.94 10.61 -83.40
N ARG A 19 -5.09 10.77 -82.75
CA ARG A 19 -5.68 9.76 -81.86
C ARG A 19 -6.95 9.19 -82.53
N PRO A 20 -7.07 7.86 -82.75
CA PRO A 20 -8.35 7.28 -83.14
C PRO A 20 -9.34 7.34 -81.96
N ALA A 21 -10.64 7.41 -82.28
CA ALA A 21 -11.71 7.64 -81.32
C ALA A 21 -11.75 6.57 -80.22
N GLU A 22 -11.78 7.03 -78.95
CA GLU A 22 -12.04 6.20 -77.77
C GLU A 22 -13.53 5.89 -77.72
N ASP A 23 -13.91 4.64 -77.99
CA ASP A 23 -15.13 4.02 -77.50
C ASP A 23 -14.95 2.49 -77.52
N VAL A 24 -14.17 1.97 -76.57
CA VAL A 24 -14.25 0.56 -76.15
C VAL A 24 -14.26 0.57 -74.63
N ALA A 25 -15.36 0.13 -74.03
CA ALA A 25 -15.53 0.07 -72.58
C ALA A 25 -14.43 -0.81 -71.98
N GLY A 26 -13.72 -0.32 -70.96
CA GLY A 26 -12.56 -0.98 -70.36
C GLY A 26 -12.80 -2.42 -69.87
N ASP A 27 -14.06 -2.80 -69.60
CA ASP A 27 -14.43 -4.16 -69.20
C ASP A 27 -14.27 -5.20 -70.33
N GLU A 28 -14.41 -4.83 -71.61
CA GLU A 28 -14.22 -5.79 -72.72
C GLU A 28 -12.74 -6.11 -72.95
N LEU A 29 -11.85 -5.14 -72.68
CA LEU A 29 -10.41 -5.28 -72.83
C LEU A 29 -9.80 -6.17 -71.73
N ILE A 30 -10.35 -6.08 -70.50
CA ILE A 30 -9.98 -6.93 -69.37
C ILE A 30 -10.41 -8.39 -69.61
N LYS A 31 -11.61 -8.58 -70.17
CA LYS A 31 -12.12 -9.90 -70.61
C LYS A 31 -11.28 -10.52 -71.73
N ALA A 32 -10.94 -9.75 -72.77
CA ALA A 32 -10.16 -10.24 -73.90
C ALA A 32 -8.72 -10.66 -73.52
N ALA A 33 -8.17 -10.10 -72.44
CA ALA A 33 -6.83 -10.41 -71.94
C ALA A 33 -6.80 -11.56 -70.91
N GLY A 34 -7.93 -12.23 -70.64
CA GLY A 34 -7.98 -13.44 -69.79
C GLY A 34 -7.78 -13.19 -68.29
N TRP A 35 -7.92 -11.96 -67.83
CA TRP A 35 -7.74 -11.58 -66.42
C TRP A 35 -8.82 -12.16 -65.51
N ASP A 36 -9.99 -12.47 -66.07
CA ASP A 36 -11.10 -13.12 -65.36
C ASP A 36 -10.74 -14.54 -64.88
N ASN A 37 -9.71 -15.18 -65.44
CA ASN A 37 -9.24 -16.51 -65.00
C ASN A 37 -8.15 -16.43 -63.92
N ILE A 38 -7.69 -15.22 -63.57
CA ILE A 38 -6.67 -14.99 -62.55
C ILE A 38 -7.40 -14.75 -61.23
N PRO A 39 -7.16 -15.55 -60.17
CA PRO A 39 -7.96 -15.53 -58.93
C PRO A 39 -8.07 -14.15 -58.27
N LEU A 40 -7.05 -13.30 -58.45
CA LEU A 40 -6.99 -11.97 -57.87
C LEU A 40 -7.93 -10.95 -58.53
N PHE A 41 -8.34 -11.20 -59.78
CA PHE A 41 -9.13 -10.26 -60.60
C PHE A 41 -10.46 -10.85 -61.09
N MET A 42 -10.75 -12.10 -60.71
CA MET A 42 -11.96 -12.82 -61.08
C MET A 42 -13.19 -12.21 -60.39
N LYS A 43 -14.15 -11.72 -61.18
CA LYS A 43 -15.39 -11.13 -60.69
C LYS A 43 -16.50 -12.17 -60.44
N ASP A 44 -16.51 -13.26 -61.20
CA ASP A 44 -17.50 -14.35 -61.11
C ASP A 44 -16.79 -15.71 -61.19
N LEU A 45 -17.28 -16.74 -60.47
CA LEU A 45 -16.77 -18.11 -60.63
C LEU A 45 -17.11 -18.65 -62.03
N PRO A 46 -16.15 -19.27 -62.75
CA PRO A 46 -16.42 -19.86 -64.05
C PRO A 46 -17.49 -20.96 -63.90
N GLN A 47 -18.55 -20.87 -64.72
CA GLN A 47 -19.70 -21.79 -64.67
C GLN A 47 -19.34 -23.23 -65.07
N ASP A 48 -18.16 -23.43 -65.67
CA ASP A 48 -17.61 -24.72 -66.12
C ASP A 48 -17.07 -25.60 -64.97
N LEU A 49 -17.24 -25.19 -63.71
CA LEU A 49 -16.91 -26.00 -62.53
C LEU A 49 -17.79 -27.25 -62.38
N ASN A 50 -18.87 -27.36 -63.15
CA ASN A 50 -19.70 -28.55 -63.20
C ASN A 50 -19.57 -29.21 -64.57
N LEU A 51 -18.55 -30.04 -64.76
CA LEU A 51 -18.65 -31.33 -65.45
C LEU A 51 -17.31 -32.06 -65.36
N SER A 52 -17.41 -33.30 -64.89
CA SER A 52 -16.36 -34.31 -64.78
C SER A 52 -15.75 -34.63 -66.15
N ASP A 53 -14.81 -33.80 -66.62
CA ASP A 53 -14.07 -34.05 -67.85
C ASP A 53 -12.69 -34.66 -67.52
N PRO A 54 -12.41 -35.94 -67.88
CA PRO A 54 -11.18 -36.62 -67.45
C PRO A 54 -9.87 -36.08 -68.06
N ASN A 55 -9.96 -35.13 -69.00
CA ASN A 55 -8.82 -34.55 -69.72
C ASN A 55 -8.74 -33.02 -69.62
N GLY A 56 -9.51 -32.39 -68.74
CA GLY A 56 -9.39 -30.96 -68.45
C GLY A 56 -8.25 -30.68 -67.48
N HIS A 57 -7.44 -29.64 -67.73
CA HIS A 57 -6.39 -29.22 -66.81
C HIS A 57 -7.02 -28.80 -65.47
N ALA A 58 -6.83 -29.62 -64.42
CA ALA A 58 -7.17 -29.22 -63.05
C ALA A 58 -6.44 -27.91 -62.75
N ASN A 59 -7.17 -26.87 -62.36
CA ASN A 59 -6.58 -25.60 -61.95
C ASN A 59 -5.91 -25.80 -60.58
N HIS A 60 -4.72 -26.40 -60.58
CA HIS A 60 -3.90 -26.69 -59.39
C HIS A 60 -3.63 -25.45 -58.54
N SER A 61 -3.71 -24.25 -59.12
CA SER A 61 -3.62 -22.97 -58.42
C SER A 61 -4.83 -22.68 -57.55
N ILE A 62 -6.05 -23.02 -58.01
CA ILE A 62 -7.29 -22.84 -57.25
C ILE A 62 -7.37 -23.91 -56.16
N GLU A 63 -6.95 -25.15 -56.44
CA GLU A 63 -6.87 -26.23 -55.45
C GLU A 63 -5.80 -25.96 -54.37
N ALA A 64 -4.62 -25.45 -54.75
CA ALA A 64 -3.57 -25.03 -53.82
C ALA A 64 -3.97 -23.77 -53.00
N LEU A 65 -4.77 -22.87 -53.57
CA LEU A 65 -5.35 -21.74 -52.84
C LEU A 65 -6.50 -22.17 -51.94
N GLN A 66 -7.33 -23.14 -52.34
CA GLN A 66 -8.34 -23.76 -51.47
C GLN A 66 -7.66 -24.44 -50.27
N ALA A 67 -6.54 -25.14 -50.46
CA ALA A 67 -5.73 -25.71 -49.38
C ALA A 67 -5.09 -24.67 -48.43
N LEU A 68 -4.98 -23.40 -48.86
CA LEU A 68 -4.53 -22.28 -48.02
C LEU A 68 -5.69 -21.54 -47.33
N ILE A 69 -6.91 -21.69 -47.85
CA ILE A 69 -8.15 -21.10 -47.31
C ILE A 69 -8.81 -22.03 -46.27
N TYR A 70 -8.62 -23.35 -46.38
CA TYR A 70 -8.95 -24.27 -45.29
C TYR A 70 -7.91 -24.11 -44.18
N ASP A 71 -8.29 -23.36 -43.13
CA ASP A 71 -7.62 -23.27 -41.83
C ASP A 71 -7.06 -24.63 -41.39
N GLU A 72 -5.86 -24.65 -40.78
CA GLU A 72 -5.28 -25.83 -40.11
C GLU A 72 -6.40 -26.68 -39.48
N ASP A 73 -6.55 -27.93 -39.95
CA ASP A 73 -7.65 -28.80 -39.56
C ASP A 73 -7.79 -28.76 -38.03
N ASP A 74 -9.01 -28.64 -37.50
CA ASP A 74 -9.24 -28.62 -36.05
C ASP A 74 -8.56 -29.81 -35.33
N ASP A 75 -8.36 -30.91 -36.05
CA ASP A 75 -7.61 -32.09 -35.63
C ASP A 75 -6.09 -31.84 -35.47
N GLU A 76 -5.47 -31.05 -36.35
CA GLU A 76 -4.07 -30.63 -36.20
C GLU A 76 -3.88 -29.69 -35.01
N LYS A 77 -4.82 -28.76 -34.81
CA LYS A 77 -4.87 -27.90 -33.62
C LYS A 77 -5.02 -28.73 -32.35
N LEU A 78 -5.88 -29.75 -32.36
CA LEU A 78 -6.04 -30.65 -31.22
C LEU A 78 -4.73 -31.41 -30.91
N ARG A 79 -4.09 -32.00 -31.92
CA ARG A 79 -2.81 -32.72 -31.77
C ARG A 79 -1.71 -31.80 -31.25
N SER A 80 -1.63 -30.57 -31.73
CA SER A 80 -0.63 -29.60 -31.27
C SER A 80 -0.85 -29.19 -29.81
N LEU A 81 -2.09 -28.97 -29.38
CA LEU A 81 -2.44 -28.67 -27.99
C LEU A 81 -2.10 -29.83 -27.04
N GLU A 82 -2.36 -31.07 -27.46
CA GLU A 82 -2.01 -32.26 -26.69
C GLU A 82 -0.49 -32.43 -26.56
N ALA A 83 0.26 -32.24 -27.66
CA ALA A 83 1.72 -32.29 -27.66
C ALA A 83 2.33 -31.20 -26.75
N LEU A 84 1.82 -29.96 -26.84
CA LEU A 84 2.26 -28.84 -25.99
C LEU A 84 1.97 -29.12 -24.52
N LYS A 85 0.77 -29.63 -24.20
CA LYS A 85 0.39 -30.01 -22.84
C LYS A 85 1.29 -31.14 -22.31
N ALA A 86 1.58 -32.17 -23.11
CA ALA A 86 2.44 -33.28 -22.70
C ALA A 86 3.85 -32.79 -22.38
N ARG A 87 4.46 -32.01 -23.26
CA ARG A 87 5.80 -31.42 -23.05
C ARG A 87 5.85 -30.51 -21.83
N ALA A 88 4.82 -29.68 -21.63
CA ALA A 88 4.74 -28.81 -20.47
C ALA A 88 4.59 -29.61 -19.16
N ASN A 89 3.82 -30.71 -19.17
CA ASN A 89 3.68 -31.59 -18.02
C ASN A 89 5.00 -32.28 -17.65
N GLU A 90 5.82 -32.67 -18.63
CA GLU A 90 7.16 -33.23 -18.37
C GLU A 90 8.06 -32.21 -17.67
N LEU A 91 8.12 -30.99 -18.20
CA LEU A 91 8.90 -29.89 -17.59
C LEU A 91 8.38 -29.54 -16.19
N PHE A 92 7.06 -29.58 -15.99
CA PHE A 92 6.45 -29.38 -14.67
C PHE A 92 6.91 -30.45 -13.66
N LYS A 93 7.03 -31.72 -14.07
CA LYS A 93 7.57 -32.80 -13.22
C LYS A 93 9.02 -32.54 -12.82
N TYR A 94 9.84 -32.02 -13.74
CA TYR A 94 11.22 -31.61 -13.46
C TYR A 94 11.33 -30.28 -12.69
N ARG A 95 10.21 -29.70 -12.25
CA ARG A 95 10.13 -28.40 -11.54
C ARG A 95 10.65 -27.22 -12.35
N ASP A 96 10.80 -27.36 -13.66
CA ASP A 96 11.08 -26.22 -14.54
C ASP A 96 9.78 -25.51 -14.92
N TYR A 97 9.24 -24.78 -13.95
CA TYR A 97 7.98 -24.05 -14.10
C TYR A 97 8.07 -22.92 -15.12
N ARG A 98 9.27 -22.37 -15.34
CA ARG A 98 9.48 -21.24 -16.27
C ARG A 98 9.35 -21.70 -17.71
N GLN A 99 9.99 -22.79 -18.08
CA GLN A 99 9.86 -23.37 -19.42
C GLN A 99 8.47 -23.96 -19.63
N ALA A 100 7.93 -24.70 -18.63
CA ALA A 100 6.56 -25.23 -18.69
C ALA A 100 5.53 -24.12 -18.92
N LEU A 101 5.68 -22.96 -18.26
CA LEU A 101 4.82 -21.80 -18.48
C LEU A 101 4.88 -21.28 -19.92
N GLY A 102 6.04 -21.31 -20.57
CA GLY A 102 6.19 -20.94 -21.98
C GLY A 102 5.33 -21.80 -22.91
N PHE A 103 5.38 -23.12 -22.74
CA PHE A 103 4.57 -24.05 -23.52
C PHE A 103 3.07 -23.92 -23.23
N TYR A 104 2.67 -23.71 -21.97
CA TYR A 104 1.26 -23.45 -21.66
C TYR A 104 0.77 -22.09 -22.20
N LYS A 105 1.64 -21.08 -22.30
CA LYS A 105 1.30 -19.80 -22.93
C LYS A 105 1.02 -19.99 -24.42
N GLN A 106 1.88 -20.72 -25.14
CA GLN A 106 1.66 -21.08 -26.54
C GLN A 106 0.35 -21.85 -26.73
N ALA A 107 0.08 -22.83 -25.85
CA ALA A 107 -1.17 -23.58 -25.90
C ALA A 107 -2.40 -22.68 -25.69
N VAL A 108 -2.34 -21.71 -24.77
CA VAL A 108 -3.44 -20.75 -24.58
C VAL A 108 -3.58 -19.77 -25.74
N GLU A 109 -2.49 -19.39 -26.40
CA GLU A 109 -2.55 -18.53 -27.58
C GLU A 109 -3.30 -19.22 -28.74
N ILE A 110 -3.05 -20.52 -28.97
CA ILE A 110 -3.81 -21.33 -29.94
C ILE A 110 -5.29 -21.39 -29.56
N LEU A 111 -5.59 -21.60 -28.27
CA LEU A 111 -6.97 -21.61 -27.76
C LEU A 111 -7.67 -20.24 -27.91
N GLU A 112 -6.99 -19.14 -27.69
CA GLU A 112 -7.56 -17.79 -27.79
C GLU A 112 -7.76 -17.37 -29.26
N LYS A 113 -6.82 -17.70 -30.15
CA LYS A 113 -6.97 -17.50 -31.61
C LYS A 113 -8.15 -18.28 -32.18
N SER A 114 -8.39 -19.51 -31.71
CA SER A 114 -9.58 -20.28 -32.10
C SER A 114 -10.90 -19.69 -31.60
N ALA A 115 -10.87 -18.79 -30.62
CA ALA A 115 -12.08 -18.22 -30.01
C ALA A 115 -12.52 -16.89 -30.64
N THR A 116 -11.70 -16.29 -31.51
CA THR A 116 -12.05 -15.07 -32.25
C THR A 116 -12.61 -15.45 -33.63
N PRO A 117 -13.91 -15.27 -33.89
CA PRO A 117 -14.42 -15.35 -35.25
C PRO A 117 -13.97 -14.09 -36.02
N ASP A 118 -13.11 -14.26 -37.01
CA ASP A 118 -12.88 -13.25 -38.03
C ASP A 118 -14.11 -13.18 -38.95
N THR A 119 -15.18 -12.51 -38.54
CA THR A 119 -16.17 -11.94 -39.47
C THR A 119 -16.89 -10.73 -38.87
N THR A 120 -16.69 -9.58 -39.53
CA THR A 120 -17.72 -8.56 -39.66
C THR A 120 -19.04 -9.22 -40.10
N ASP A 121 -20.14 -8.84 -39.47
CA ASP A 121 -21.51 -9.23 -39.79
C ASP A 121 -21.90 -10.69 -39.46
N SER A 122 -22.12 -10.97 -38.18
CA SER A 122 -22.99 -12.07 -37.75
C SER A 122 -23.63 -11.79 -36.38
N GLU A 123 -24.93 -12.09 -36.29
CA GLU A 123 -25.85 -11.90 -35.17
C GLU A 123 -25.34 -12.34 -33.77
N PRO A 124 -25.75 -11.66 -32.68
CA PRO A 124 -25.34 -11.99 -31.33
C PRO A 124 -26.11 -13.21 -30.79
N GLY A 125 -25.56 -14.42 -30.97
CA GLY A 125 -26.16 -15.62 -30.38
C GLY A 125 -25.50 -16.96 -30.68
N ALA A 126 -24.64 -17.07 -31.70
CA ALA A 126 -23.97 -18.32 -32.01
C ALA A 126 -22.61 -18.40 -31.30
N LYS A 127 -22.53 -19.22 -30.24
CA LYS A 127 -21.25 -19.61 -29.64
C LYS A 127 -20.43 -20.32 -30.73
N ALA A 128 -19.30 -19.74 -31.13
CA ALA A 128 -18.36 -20.40 -32.04
C ALA A 128 -18.03 -21.80 -31.49
N SER A 129 -18.50 -22.85 -32.16
CA SER A 129 -18.24 -24.22 -31.73
C SER A 129 -16.83 -24.60 -32.20
N THR A 130 -15.81 -24.15 -31.46
CA THR A 130 -14.48 -24.75 -31.59
C THR A 130 -14.61 -26.23 -31.22
N ASN A 131 -14.20 -27.15 -32.10
CA ASN A 131 -14.24 -28.60 -31.83
C ASN A 131 -13.28 -29.07 -30.71
N ILE A 132 -12.64 -28.14 -30.00
CA ILE A 132 -11.69 -28.43 -28.93
C ILE A 132 -12.44 -28.86 -27.65
N PRO A 133 -12.12 -30.02 -27.07
CA PRO A 133 -12.77 -30.48 -25.84
C PRO A 133 -12.59 -29.49 -24.68
N GLN A 134 -13.69 -29.06 -24.06
CA GLN A 134 -13.67 -28.15 -22.92
C GLN A 134 -12.80 -28.67 -21.75
N GLN A 135 -12.74 -30.00 -21.57
CA GLN A 135 -11.87 -30.65 -20.58
C GLN A 135 -10.38 -30.39 -20.84
N LEU A 136 -9.95 -30.41 -22.11
CA LEU A 136 -8.56 -30.11 -22.48
C LEU A 136 -8.23 -28.65 -22.21
N ARG A 137 -9.10 -27.74 -22.63
CA ARG A 137 -9.01 -26.30 -22.33
C ARG A 137 -8.88 -26.04 -20.83
N ASN A 138 -9.78 -26.60 -20.04
CA ASN A 138 -9.81 -26.50 -18.58
C ASN A 138 -8.51 -27.04 -17.94
N SER A 139 -8.00 -28.16 -18.44
CA SER A 139 -6.74 -28.74 -17.97
C SER A 139 -5.53 -27.85 -18.26
N ILE A 140 -5.48 -27.19 -19.44
CA ILE A 140 -4.39 -26.28 -19.81
C ILE A 140 -4.39 -25.05 -18.89
N TYR A 141 -5.55 -24.40 -18.71
CA TYR A 141 -5.66 -23.26 -17.78
C TYR A 141 -5.31 -23.63 -16.35
N SER A 142 -5.80 -24.78 -15.86
CA SER A 142 -5.49 -25.27 -14.53
C SER A 142 -3.98 -25.50 -14.36
N ASN A 143 -3.31 -26.17 -15.31
CA ASN A 143 -1.87 -26.43 -15.21
C ASN A 143 -1.02 -25.16 -15.36
N ARG A 144 -1.44 -24.20 -16.22
CA ARG A 144 -0.82 -22.88 -16.32
C ARG A 144 -0.92 -22.11 -15.01
N ALA A 145 -2.07 -22.15 -14.35
CA ALA A 145 -2.26 -21.57 -13.02
C ALA A 145 -1.31 -22.19 -11.99
N ALA A 146 -1.08 -23.51 -12.06
CA ALA A 146 -0.12 -24.19 -11.19
C ALA A 146 1.32 -23.68 -11.38
N CYS A 147 1.75 -23.46 -12.64
CA CYS A 147 3.04 -22.83 -12.93
C CYS A 147 3.12 -21.41 -12.39
N HIS A 148 2.07 -20.61 -12.59
CA HIS A 148 2.01 -19.25 -12.07
C HIS A 148 2.09 -19.21 -10.54
N LEU A 149 1.40 -20.12 -9.86
CA LEU A 149 1.47 -20.24 -8.41
C LEU A 149 2.88 -20.62 -7.94
N ALA A 150 3.53 -21.59 -8.58
CA ALA A 150 4.89 -22.01 -8.23
C ALA A 150 5.93 -20.91 -8.45
N LEU A 151 5.72 -20.05 -9.45
CA LEU A 151 6.58 -18.90 -9.77
C LEU A 151 6.27 -17.63 -8.96
N GLY A 152 5.27 -17.64 -8.07
CA GLY A 152 4.85 -16.45 -7.31
C GLY A 152 4.03 -15.43 -8.11
N ASN A 153 3.59 -15.78 -9.32
CA ASN A 153 2.76 -14.94 -10.19
C ASN A 153 1.27 -15.04 -9.80
N PHE A 154 0.92 -14.58 -8.60
CA PHE A 154 -0.39 -14.84 -7.99
C PHE A 154 -1.58 -14.26 -8.77
N ARG A 155 -1.45 -13.04 -9.32
CA ARG A 155 -2.53 -12.42 -10.11
C ARG A 155 -2.86 -13.21 -11.37
N SER A 156 -1.85 -13.68 -12.10
CA SER A 156 -2.04 -14.52 -13.29
C SER A 156 -2.59 -15.91 -12.95
N CYS A 157 -2.22 -16.45 -11.80
CA CYS A 157 -2.85 -17.68 -11.28
C CYS A 157 -4.36 -17.47 -11.08
N LEU A 158 -4.76 -16.34 -10.51
CA LEU A 158 -6.17 -16.04 -10.27
C LEU A 158 -6.96 -15.83 -11.56
N THR A 159 -6.39 -15.16 -12.57
CA THR A 159 -7.06 -15.01 -13.87
C THR A 159 -7.29 -16.36 -14.55
N ASP A 160 -6.31 -17.27 -14.46
CA ASP A 160 -6.41 -18.60 -15.04
C ASP A 160 -7.40 -19.49 -14.30
N CYS A 161 -7.44 -19.39 -12.96
CA CYS A 161 -8.43 -20.09 -12.16
C CYS A 161 -9.84 -19.53 -12.40
N ALA A 162 -9.99 -18.21 -12.55
CA ALA A 162 -11.29 -17.58 -12.83
C ALA A 162 -11.90 -18.06 -14.16
N LYS A 163 -11.08 -18.25 -15.21
CA LYS A 163 -11.52 -18.85 -16.48
C LYS A 163 -12.10 -20.25 -16.30
N LEU A 164 -11.60 -21.03 -15.33
CA LEU A 164 -12.13 -22.36 -15.01
C LEU A 164 -13.37 -22.32 -14.11
N LEU A 165 -13.41 -21.37 -13.17
CA LEU A 165 -14.47 -21.22 -12.18
C LEU A 165 -15.68 -20.42 -12.70
N SER A 166 -15.62 -19.97 -13.96
CA SER A 166 -16.72 -19.24 -14.61
C SER A 166 -17.93 -20.17 -14.83
N PRO A 167 -19.15 -19.75 -14.46
CA PRO A 167 -20.35 -20.57 -14.61
C PRO A 167 -20.72 -20.79 -16.08
N PRO A 168 -21.40 -21.90 -16.43
CA PRO A 168 -21.86 -22.95 -15.52
C PRO A 168 -20.73 -23.91 -15.09
N LEU A 169 -20.67 -24.22 -13.80
CA LEU A 169 -19.74 -25.21 -13.25
C LEU A 169 -20.25 -26.63 -13.58
N PRO A 170 -19.37 -27.58 -13.94
CA PRO A 170 -19.77 -28.98 -14.13
C PRO A 170 -20.31 -29.59 -12.82
N GLU A 171 -21.41 -30.35 -12.91
CA GLU A 171 -21.95 -31.15 -11.80
C GLU A 171 -21.90 -32.64 -12.16
N PRO A 172 -21.25 -33.51 -11.37
CA PRO A 172 -20.41 -33.21 -10.19
C PRO A 172 -19.13 -32.44 -10.54
N ALA A 173 -18.52 -31.78 -9.56
CA ALA A 173 -17.35 -30.95 -9.82
C ALA A 173 -16.15 -31.83 -10.20
N THR A 174 -15.43 -31.44 -11.24
CA THR A 174 -14.23 -32.16 -11.66
C THR A 174 -13.08 -31.87 -10.68
N SER A 175 -12.14 -32.83 -10.52
CA SER A 175 -10.86 -32.63 -9.80
C SER A 175 -10.13 -31.33 -10.19
N LEU A 176 -10.33 -30.83 -11.42
CA LEU A 176 -9.80 -29.55 -11.90
C LEU A 176 -10.42 -28.33 -11.20
N VAL A 177 -11.74 -28.32 -10.97
CA VAL A 177 -12.46 -27.25 -10.28
C VAL A 177 -11.95 -27.14 -8.84
N ARG A 178 -11.89 -28.28 -8.17
CA ARG A 178 -11.30 -28.44 -6.83
C ARG A 178 -9.89 -27.84 -6.74
N LYS A 179 -9.00 -28.27 -7.64
CA LYS A 179 -7.61 -27.77 -7.71
C LYS A 179 -7.53 -26.27 -7.97
N SER A 180 -8.43 -25.70 -8.78
CA SER A 180 -8.43 -24.28 -9.05
C SER A 180 -8.91 -23.45 -7.87
N PHE A 181 -9.94 -23.87 -7.13
CA PHE A 181 -10.30 -23.19 -5.88
C PHE A 181 -9.14 -23.20 -4.87
N PHE A 182 -8.48 -24.35 -4.70
CA PHE A 182 -7.32 -24.47 -3.80
C PHE A 182 -6.16 -23.56 -4.21
N ARG A 183 -5.84 -23.51 -5.52
CA ARG A 183 -4.79 -22.63 -6.05
C ARG A 183 -5.16 -21.15 -5.92
N SER A 184 -6.43 -20.78 -6.16
CA SER A 184 -6.93 -19.43 -5.94
C SER A 184 -6.79 -19.02 -4.48
N ALA A 185 -7.20 -19.87 -3.55
CA ALA A 185 -7.07 -19.61 -2.12
C ALA A 185 -5.62 -19.38 -1.70
N LYS A 186 -4.69 -20.24 -2.15
CA LYS A 186 -3.26 -20.10 -1.85
C LYS A 186 -2.65 -18.83 -2.47
N ALA A 187 -3.07 -18.47 -3.69
CA ALA A 187 -2.65 -17.23 -4.34
C ALA A 187 -3.19 -15.98 -3.61
N LEU A 188 -4.46 -15.98 -3.19
CA LEU A 188 -5.09 -14.89 -2.43
C LEU A 188 -4.47 -14.73 -1.04
N ALA A 189 -4.20 -15.84 -0.35
CA ALA A 189 -3.51 -15.86 0.93
C ALA A 189 -2.10 -15.23 0.82
N SER A 190 -1.37 -15.58 -0.23
CA SER A 190 -0.04 -15.02 -0.53
C SER A 190 -0.08 -13.53 -0.88
N LEU A 191 -1.20 -13.04 -1.43
CA LEU A 191 -1.43 -11.61 -1.70
C LEU A 191 -1.94 -10.83 -0.47
N GLY A 192 -2.14 -11.46 0.68
CA GLY A 192 -2.67 -10.81 1.88
C GLY A 192 -4.19 -10.55 1.85
N ARG A 193 -4.89 -11.09 0.84
CA ARG A 193 -6.35 -11.00 0.63
C ARG A 193 -7.05 -12.20 1.27
N TRP A 194 -6.97 -12.26 2.59
CA TRP A 194 -7.34 -13.45 3.36
C TRP A 194 -8.84 -13.73 3.42
N GLU A 195 -9.68 -12.69 3.42
CA GLU A 195 -11.14 -12.84 3.43
C GLU A 195 -11.61 -13.56 2.16
N GLU A 196 -11.18 -13.09 0.99
CA GLU A 196 -11.48 -13.76 -0.29
C GLU A 196 -10.84 -15.15 -0.40
N ALA A 197 -9.69 -15.36 0.25
CA ALA A 197 -9.06 -16.68 0.31
C ALA A 197 -9.92 -17.66 1.13
N LEU A 198 -10.52 -17.22 2.24
CA LEU A 198 -11.47 -18.02 3.01
C LEU A 198 -12.70 -18.36 2.17
N ASP A 199 -13.27 -17.39 1.46
CA ASP A 199 -14.42 -17.64 0.59
C ASP A 199 -14.11 -18.74 -0.44
N CYS A 200 -12.94 -18.69 -1.08
CA CYS A 200 -12.51 -19.73 -2.02
C CYS A 200 -12.39 -21.11 -1.37
N ILE A 201 -11.90 -21.20 -0.12
CA ILE A 201 -11.78 -22.47 0.60
C ILE A 201 -13.13 -22.96 1.10
N ASP A 202 -14.03 -22.08 1.50
CA ASP A 202 -15.37 -22.46 1.94
C ASP A 202 -16.19 -23.02 0.77
N GLN A 203 -16.07 -22.43 -0.42
CA GLN A 203 -16.64 -22.99 -1.65
C GLN A 203 -16.01 -24.34 -2.02
N LEU A 204 -14.69 -24.49 -1.83
CA LEU A 204 -13.97 -25.74 -2.04
C LEU A 204 -14.48 -26.84 -1.10
N LEU A 205 -14.56 -26.56 0.20
CA LEU A 205 -15.03 -27.52 1.21
C LEU A 205 -16.50 -27.88 1.01
N ALA A 206 -17.34 -26.92 0.61
CA ALA A 206 -18.74 -27.20 0.25
C ALA A 206 -18.85 -28.14 -0.97
N THR A 207 -17.96 -27.95 -1.96
CA THR A 207 -17.87 -28.82 -3.13
C THR A 207 -17.38 -30.21 -2.75
N ASP A 208 -16.32 -30.31 -1.93
CA ASP A 208 -15.77 -31.58 -1.44
C ASP A 208 -16.81 -32.35 -0.61
N GLN A 209 -17.62 -31.67 0.21
CA GLN A 209 -18.74 -32.28 0.95
C GLN A 209 -19.84 -32.81 0.01
N ARG A 210 -20.25 -32.03 -1.00
CA ARG A 210 -21.26 -32.43 -1.98
C ARG A 210 -20.84 -33.68 -2.76
N ASP A 211 -19.58 -33.70 -3.19
CA ASP A 211 -19.03 -34.75 -4.05
C ASP A 211 -18.37 -35.89 -3.23
N GLN A 212 -18.55 -35.91 -1.91
CA GLN A 212 -18.06 -36.92 -0.95
C GLN A 212 -16.53 -37.14 -0.98
N PHE A 213 -15.78 -36.09 -1.25
CA PHE A 213 -14.33 -36.12 -1.26
C PHE A 213 -13.80 -35.99 0.18
N THR A 214 -13.22 -37.07 0.73
CA THR A 214 -12.85 -37.17 2.15
C THR A 214 -11.36 -37.44 2.42
N ASP A 215 -10.53 -37.57 1.38
CA ASP A 215 -9.14 -38.03 1.52
C ASP A 215 -8.09 -36.90 1.67
N ASP A 216 -8.49 -35.62 1.74
CA ASP A 216 -7.54 -34.49 1.68
C ASP A 216 -7.81 -33.41 2.73
N ASP A 217 -6.93 -33.37 3.74
CA ASP A 217 -6.96 -32.40 4.85
C ASP A 217 -6.26 -31.07 4.50
N GLU A 218 -5.59 -30.96 3.35
CA GLU A 218 -4.90 -29.72 2.95
C GLU A 218 -5.79 -28.46 2.93
N PRO A 219 -7.04 -28.46 2.40
CA PRO A 219 -7.88 -27.27 2.43
C PRO A 219 -8.24 -26.83 3.86
N GLU A 220 -8.46 -27.77 4.78
CA GLU A 220 -8.76 -27.43 6.17
C GLU A 220 -7.55 -26.81 6.89
N LYS A 221 -6.34 -27.32 6.63
CA LYS A 221 -5.09 -26.74 7.15
C LYS A 221 -4.91 -25.32 6.66
N LEU A 222 -5.08 -25.10 5.35
CA LEU A 222 -4.98 -23.77 4.75
C LEU A 222 -6.03 -22.81 5.32
N LYS A 223 -7.27 -23.27 5.57
CA LYS A 223 -8.32 -22.47 6.23
C LYS A 223 -7.88 -22.01 7.61
N LYS A 224 -7.34 -22.91 8.44
CA LYS A 224 -6.84 -22.58 9.79
C LYS A 224 -5.71 -21.56 9.73
N ASP A 225 -4.75 -21.73 8.82
CA ASP A 225 -3.63 -20.79 8.65
C ASP A 225 -4.14 -19.40 8.27
N ILE A 226 -5.08 -19.30 7.34
CA ILE A 226 -5.67 -18.02 6.92
C ILE A 226 -6.44 -17.37 8.08
N GLN A 227 -7.22 -18.15 8.84
CA GLN A 227 -7.94 -17.65 10.03
C GLN A 227 -6.97 -17.11 11.10
N GLN A 228 -5.84 -17.78 11.33
CA GLN A 228 -4.80 -17.30 12.24
C GLN A 228 -4.20 -15.97 11.75
N GLN A 229 -3.93 -15.82 10.45
CA GLN A 229 -3.41 -14.58 9.88
C GLN A 229 -4.41 -13.42 10.01
N ILE A 230 -5.70 -13.67 9.79
CA ILE A 230 -6.76 -12.67 9.99
C ILE A 230 -6.81 -12.25 11.46
N ALA A 231 -6.83 -13.20 12.39
CA ALA A 231 -6.85 -12.94 13.83
C ALA A 231 -5.63 -12.12 14.27
N HIS A 232 -4.44 -12.47 13.77
CA HIS A 232 -3.21 -11.73 14.04
C HIS A 232 -3.29 -10.27 13.58
N ARG A 233 -3.70 -10.00 12.33
CA ARG A 233 -3.86 -8.62 11.83
C ARG A 233 -4.93 -7.85 12.60
N GLN A 234 -6.03 -8.48 12.97
CA GLN A 234 -7.07 -7.84 13.78
C GLN A 234 -6.56 -7.49 15.17
N ALA A 235 -5.81 -8.38 15.82
CA ALA A 235 -5.18 -8.12 17.11
C ALA A 235 -4.17 -6.97 17.02
N GLU A 236 -3.32 -6.95 15.98
CA GLU A 236 -2.35 -5.88 15.75
C GLU A 236 -3.03 -4.53 15.50
N ARG A 237 -4.13 -4.51 14.73
CA ARG A 237 -4.95 -3.29 14.52
C ARG A 237 -5.55 -2.78 15.83
N ARG A 238 -6.20 -3.66 16.61
CA ARG A 238 -6.78 -3.30 17.92
C ARG A 238 -5.72 -2.79 18.89
N TYR A 239 -4.54 -3.41 18.90
CA TYR A 239 -3.42 -2.96 19.72
C TYR A 239 -2.97 -1.55 19.36
N LYS A 240 -2.82 -1.25 18.06
CA LYS A 240 -2.46 0.09 17.58
C LYS A 240 -3.54 1.13 17.90
N GLU A 241 -4.80 0.80 17.69
CA GLU A 241 -5.93 1.67 18.03
C GLU A 241 -6.00 1.98 19.53
N LEU A 242 -5.87 0.96 20.39
CA LEU A 242 -5.85 1.13 21.83
C LEU A 242 -4.64 1.96 22.29
N ALA A 243 -3.46 1.72 21.73
CA ALA A 243 -2.26 2.49 22.03
C ALA A 243 -2.42 3.96 21.63
N GLU A 244 -3.05 4.26 20.49
CA GLU A 244 -3.30 5.63 20.06
C GLU A 244 -4.33 6.34 20.94
N VAL A 245 -5.45 5.68 21.28
CA VAL A 245 -6.46 6.21 22.21
C VAL A 245 -5.81 6.51 23.55
N ARG A 246 -5.04 5.57 24.08
CA ARG A 246 -4.31 5.74 25.33
C ARG A 246 -3.35 6.91 25.27
N ARG A 247 -2.54 7.03 24.22
CA ARG A 247 -1.59 8.13 24.04
C ARG A 247 -2.31 9.48 24.09
N LYS A 248 -3.44 9.62 23.38
CA LYS A 248 -4.25 10.85 23.37
C LYS A 248 -4.87 11.15 24.73
N CYS A 249 -5.43 10.15 25.40
CA CYS A 249 -5.97 10.30 26.76
C CYS A 249 -4.89 10.71 27.76
N LEU A 250 -3.71 10.11 27.66
CA LEU A 250 -2.58 10.45 28.53
C LEU A 250 -2.11 11.88 28.29
N GLU A 251 -1.89 12.25 27.04
CA GLU A 251 -1.47 13.61 26.66
C GLU A 251 -2.45 14.65 27.21
N LYS A 252 -3.76 14.41 27.06
CA LYS A 252 -4.81 15.28 27.59
C LYS A 252 -4.79 15.33 29.12
N ALA A 253 -4.78 14.17 29.79
CA ALA A 253 -4.76 14.09 31.24
C ALA A 253 -3.54 14.79 31.85
N LEU A 254 -2.38 14.65 31.21
CA LEU A 254 -1.13 15.29 31.62
C LEU A 254 -1.19 16.81 31.42
N LYS A 255 -1.72 17.30 30.29
CA LYS A 255 -1.97 18.75 30.06
C LYS A 255 -2.91 19.33 31.12
N ASP A 256 -4.04 18.67 31.37
CA ASP A 256 -5.02 19.10 32.36
C ASP A 256 -4.42 19.11 33.77
N THR A 257 -3.61 18.11 34.11
CA THR A 257 -2.91 18.00 35.40
C THR A 257 -1.90 19.13 35.58
N LEU A 258 -1.02 19.37 34.59
CA LEU A 258 -0.03 20.44 34.64
C LEU A 258 -0.68 21.82 34.76
N GLN A 259 -1.75 22.07 33.99
CA GLN A 259 -2.50 23.32 34.09
C GLN A 259 -3.15 23.50 35.46
N SER A 260 -3.72 22.44 36.05
CA SER A 260 -4.29 22.49 37.40
C SER A 260 -3.24 22.82 38.48
N ARG A 261 -1.98 22.44 38.25
CA ARG A 261 -0.81 22.76 39.08
C ARG A 261 -0.18 24.11 38.74
N GLY A 262 -0.75 24.89 37.82
CA GLY A 262 -0.22 26.22 37.46
C GLY A 262 1.03 26.16 36.58
N VAL A 263 1.25 25.06 35.88
CA VAL A 263 2.29 24.91 34.85
C VAL A 263 1.65 25.08 33.48
N PHE A 264 2.21 25.98 32.69
CA PHE A 264 1.78 26.27 31.33
C PHE A 264 2.74 25.65 30.32
N ILE A 265 2.15 24.99 29.34
CA ILE A 265 2.86 24.36 28.22
C ILE A 265 2.73 25.32 27.03
N PRO A 266 3.85 25.85 26.49
CA PRO A 266 3.83 26.69 25.31
C PRO A 266 3.17 26.00 24.10
N THR A 267 2.39 26.74 23.32
CA THR A 267 1.66 26.21 22.15
C THR A 267 2.57 25.61 21.07
N HIS A 268 3.80 26.12 20.97
CA HIS A 268 4.79 25.66 20.00
C HIS A 268 5.69 24.54 20.53
N SER A 269 5.57 24.19 21.82
CA SER A 269 6.37 23.10 22.39
C SER A 269 5.71 21.74 22.10
N PRO A 270 6.47 20.77 21.56
CA PRO A 270 5.97 19.40 21.42
C PRO A 270 5.60 18.82 22.80
N PHE A 271 4.46 18.13 22.88
CA PHE A 271 3.99 17.54 24.12
C PHE A 271 3.37 16.15 23.89
N PRO A 272 3.76 15.11 24.66
CA PRO A 272 4.81 15.10 25.68
C PRO A 272 6.19 15.50 25.10
N PRO A 273 7.14 15.91 25.96
CA PRO A 273 8.48 16.30 25.52
C PRO A 273 9.11 15.21 24.64
N PRO A 274 9.84 15.58 23.58
CA PRO A 274 10.47 14.61 22.68
C PRO A 274 11.56 13.82 23.42
N GLU A 275 11.94 12.69 22.85
CA GLU A 275 13.08 11.92 23.34
C GLU A 275 14.33 12.82 23.39
N SER A 276 15.08 12.73 24.49
CA SER A 276 16.23 13.58 24.71
C SER A 276 17.37 13.21 23.76
N SER A 277 18.15 14.23 23.40
CA SER A 277 19.41 14.03 22.67
C SER A 277 20.56 13.58 23.58
N LEU A 278 20.32 13.48 24.89
CA LEU A 278 21.31 13.00 25.85
C LEU A 278 21.56 11.50 25.69
N PRO A 279 22.77 11.01 26.06
CA PRO A 279 23.09 9.59 26.00
C PRO A 279 22.11 8.73 26.83
N PRO A 280 21.90 7.46 26.44
CA PRO A 280 21.08 6.52 27.21
C PRO A 280 21.53 6.46 28.68
N GLY A 281 20.58 6.61 29.61
CA GLY A 281 20.83 6.66 31.06
C GLY A 281 21.00 8.07 31.64
N PHE A 282 21.16 9.10 30.80
CA PHE A 282 21.15 10.51 31.21
C PHE A 282 19.93 11.27 30.68
N GLU A 283 18.91 10.52 30.25
CA GLU A 283 17.70 11.11 29.70
C GLU A 283 16.87 11.76 30.82
N PRO A 284 16.38 13.00 30.63
CA PRO A 284 15.51 13.68 31.55
C PRO A 284 14.17 12.94 31.61
N VAL A 285 13.76 12.66 32.82
CA VAL A 285 12.63 11.79 33.07
C VAL A 285 11.41 12.64 33.29
N HIS A 286 10.49 12.54 32.33
CA HIS A 286 9.26 13.30 32.34
C HIS A 286 8.13 12.41 32.81
N PHE A 287 7.53 12.78 33.95
CA PHE A 287 6.25 12.21 34.38
C PHE A 287 6.29 10.67 34.55
N GLU A 288 7.40 10.14 35.07
CA GLU A 288 7.49 8.72 35.42
C GLU A 288 6.45 8.32 36.47
N GLU A 289 6.14 7.02 36.55
CA GLU A 289 5.15 6.39 37.44
C GLU A 289 3.67 6.40 36.99
N ILE A 290 3.36 6.81 35.75
CA ILE A 290 2.01 6.65 35.22
C ILE A 290 1.68 5.15 35.05
N PRO A 291 0.67 4.59 35.75
CA PRO A 291 0.43 3.15 35.71
C PRO A 291 0.12 2.63 34.30
N LEU A 292 0.88 1.61 33.88
CA LEU A 292 0.75 0.98 32.56
C LEU A 292 -0.57 0.20 32.38
N GLU A 293 -1.33 -0.06 33.43
CA GLU A 293 -2.59 -0.82 33.36
C GLU A 293 -3.85 0.05 33.50
N MET A 294 -3.70 1.36 33.64
CA MET A 294 -4.83 2.25 33.88
C MET A 294 -5.72 2.41 32.64
N GLU A 295 -7.04 2.25 32.84
CA GLU A 295 -8.04 2.48 31.81
C GLU A 295 -8.05 3.95 31.33
N PRO A 296 -8.12 4.21 30.01
CA PRO A 296 -8.10 5.57 29.46
C PRO A 296 -9.21 6.48 30.02
N ALA A 297 -10.35 5.92 30.42
CA ALA A 297 -11.49 6.67 30.94
C ALA A 297 -11.23 7.27 32.33
N ARG A 298 -10.49 6.57 33.20
CA ARG A 298 -10.18 7.01 34.57
C ARG A 298 -8.89 7.83 34.66
N MET A 299 -8.10 7.81 33.58
CA MET A 299 -6.78 8.44 33.50
C MET A 299 -6.80 9.92 33.89
N THR A 300 -7.76 10.71 33.42
CA THR A 300 -7.84 12.15 33.71
C THR A 300 -8.08 12.45 35.20
N GLU A 301 -8.84 11.61 35.89
CA GLU A 301 -9.18 11.82 37.30
C GLU A 301 -8.03 11.39 38.19
N SER A 302 -7.50 10.18 37.97
CA SER A 302 -6.39 9.61 38.76
C SER A 302 -5.09 10.40 38.59
N MET A 303 -4.82 10.96 37.41
CA MET A 303 -3.59 11.75 37.17
C MET A 303 -3.45 12.97 38.07
N LYS A 304 -4.55 13.51 38.62
CA LYS A 304 -4.48 14.65 39.54
C LYS A 304 -3.78 14.30 40.86
N GLU A 305 -3.93 13.05 41.31
CA GLU A 305 -3.40 12.56 42.58
C GLU A 305 -1.97 12.01 42.46
N ILE A 306 -1.59 11.59 41.25
CA ILE A 306 -0.28 10.99 40.97
C ILE A 306 0.82 12.06 41.05
N PRO A 307 1.91 11.82 41.82
CA PRO A 307 3.05 12.71 41.81
C PRO A 307 3.71 12.78 40.44
N LEU A 308 4.15 13.98 40.05
CA LEU A 308 4.92 14.16 38.84
C LEU A 308 6.40 14.40 39.15
N ILE A 309 7.24 13.89 38.26
CA ILE A 309 8.68 14.12 38.25
C ILE A 309 8.98 15.12 37.15
N TYR A 310 9.78 16.13 37.50
CA TYR A 310 10.19 17.20 36.61
C TYR A 310 11.71 17.18 36.42
N PRO A 311 12.21 17.29 35.19
CA PRO A 311 13.58 17.71 34.95
C PRO A 311 13.72 19.19 35.26
N VAL A 312 14.84 19.58 35.88
CA VAL A 312 15.03 20.94 36.36
C VAL A 312 16.40 21.45 36.00
N TYR A 313 16.46 22.60 35.31
CA TYR A 313 17.69 23.36 35.20
C TYR A 313 17.81 24.32 36.38
N VAL A 314 18.98 24.31 37.03
CA VAL A 314 19.33 25.23 38.09
C VAL A 314 20.43 26.15 37.60
N PHE A 315 20.07 27.39 37.27
CA PHE A 315 20.99 28.41 36.78
C PHE A 315 21.70 29.11 37.94
N ARG A 316 23.02 29.30 37.81
CA ARG A 316 23.86 30.04 38.75
C ARG A 316 24.48 31.27 38.07
N PRO A 317 23.71 32.36 37.89
CA PRO A 317 24.13 33.49 37.07
C PRO A 317 25.19 34.40 37.72
N LYS A 318 25.36 34.33 39.06
CA LYS A 318 26.26 35.19 39.84
C LYS A 318 27.43 34.44 40.47
N ASP A 319 27.67 33.20 40.03
CA ASP A 319 28.91 32.49 40.32
C ASP A 319 30.09 33.18 39.61
N GLU A 320 31.33 32.81 39.98
CA GLU A 320 32.55 33.33 39.33
C GLU A 320 32.47 33.22 37.79
N TYR A 321 31.90 32.11 37.31
CA TYR A 321 31.47 31.92 35.94
C TYR A 321 30.01 31.47 35.93
N PRO A 322 29.14 32.06 35.09
CA PRO A 322 27.75 31.61 34.98
C PRO A 322 27.68 30.14 34.58
N THR A 323 27.10 29.30 35.46
CA THR A 323 26.91 27.87 35.22
C THR A 323 25.44 27.48 35.30
N ARG A 324 25.14 26.23 34.91
CA ARG A 324 23.84 25.60 35.12
C ARG A 324 24.02 24.12 35.44
N ASP A 325 23.18 23.62 36.33
CA ASP A 325 23.05 22.19 36.59
C ASP A 325 21.75 21.67 35.99
N LEU A 326 21.73 20.38 35.67
CA LEU A 326 20.53 19.66 35.25
C LEU A 326 20.24 18.54 36.25
N ILE A 327 19.10 18.66 36.94
CA ILE A 327 18.55 17.60 37.77
C ILE A 327 17.57 16.82 36.90
N LEU A 328 17.91 15.56 36.61
CA LEU A 328 17.13 14.72 35.69
C LEU A 328 15.77 14.30 36.27
N ARG A 329 15.69 14.22 37.60
CA ARG A 329 14.55 13.68 38.36
C ARG A 329 14.32 14.51 39.61
N TRP A 330 13.40 15.46 39.56
CA TRP A 330 12.92 16.19 40.72
C TRP A 330 11.49 15.75 41.03
N HIS A 331 11.30 14.97 42.09
CA HIS A 331 9.97 14.52 42.48
C HIS A 331 9.21 15.66 43.18
N GLU A 332 7.96 15.92 42.80
CA GLU A 332 7.31 17.16 43.21
C GLU A 332 7.00 17.29 44.71
N ASP A 333 6.99 16.17 45.43
CA ASP A 333 6.81 16.13 46.88
C ASP A 333 8.13 16.20 47.66
N ASP A 334 9.27 16.28 46.96
CA ASP A 334 10.57 16.50 47.60
C ASP A 334 10.67 17.93 48.15
N LEU A 335 11.36 18.06 49.28
CA LEU A 335 11.62 19.35 49.91
C LEU A 335 12.69 20.11 49.14
N ILE A 336 12.50 21.43 48.98
CA ILE A 336 13.52 22.30 48.39
C ILE A 336 14.83 22.24 49.18
N SER A 337 14.77 22.09 50.52
CA SER A 337 15.97 21.94 51.35
C SER A 337 16.83 20.73 50.95
N ALA A 338 16.21 19.59 50.61
CA ALA A 338 16.94 18.38 50.26
C ALA A 338 17.76 18.59 48.97
N HIS A 339 17.18 19.24 47.96
CA HIS A 339 17.92 19.57 46.74
C HIS A 339 18.97 20.66 46.95
N LEU A 340 18.73 21.61 47.85
CA LEU A 340 19.76 22.62 48.21
C LEU A 340 20.96 22.00 48.94
N GLU A 341 20.73 20.99 49.78
CA GLU A 341 21.81 20.22 50.41
C GLU A 341 22.63 19.48 49.36
N GLU A 342 22.00 18.88 48.35
CA GLU A 342 22.70 18.19 47.27
C GLU A 342 23.48 19.14 46.34
N LEU A 343 22.94 20.34 46.06
CA LEU A 343 23.55 21.32 45.15
C LEU A 343 24.66 22.17 45.79
N CYS A 344 24.62 22.39 47.10
CA CYS A 344 25.47 23.36 47.80
C CYS A 344 26.10 22.85 49.10
N ASP A 345 25.85 21.61 49.51
CA ASP A 345 26.19 21.02 50.81
C ASP A 345 25.56 21.73 52.04
N ARG A 346 24.89 22.87 51.84
CA ARG A 346 24.42 23.78 52.89
C ARG A 346 23.19 24.58 52.46
N THR A 347 22.15 24.58 53.29
CA THR A 347 20.90 25.32 53.04
C THR A 347 20.94 26.81 53.39
N ASP A 348 21.95 27.26 54.13
CA ASP A 348 22.11 28.62 54.63
C ASP A 348 22.98 29.51 53.74
N SER A 349 23.47 28.97 52.62
CA SER A 349 24.43 29.62 51.73
C SER A 349 23.75 30.30 50.52
N HIS A 350 22.70 29.68 49.99
CA HIS A 350 22.03 30.09 48.75
C HIS A 350 20.51 30.10 48.92
N HIS A 351 19.85 30.94 48.14
CA HIS A 351 18.40 30.93 47.96
C HIS A 351 18.04 30.49 46.54
N LEU A 352 16.96 29.72 46.45
CA LEU A 352 16.40 29.26 45.19
C LEU A 352 15.22 30.13 44.76
N TYR A 353 15.22 30.53 43.50
CA TYR A 353 14.24 31.43 42.91
C TYR A 353 13.59 30.83 41.67
N LEU A 354 12.33 31.18 41.48
CA LEU A 354 11.55 30.89 40.28
C LEU A 354 11.08 32.21 39.65
N ILE A 355 10.95 32.22 38.33
CA ILE A 355 10.34 33.34 37.60
C ILE A 355 9.07 32.81 36.95
N THR A 356 7.94 33.44 37.26
CA THR A 356 6.67 33.11 36.62
C THR A 356 6.60 33.67 35.20
N PHE A 357 5.60 33.24 34.43
CA PHE A 357 5.38 33.72 33.07
C PHE A 357 5.16 35.22 33.00
N LYS A 358 4.52 35.84 33.99
CA LYS A 358 4.37 37.30 34.08
C LYS A 358 5.64 38.02 34.59
N GLY A 359 6.75 37.30 34.77
CA GLY A 359 8.02 37.85 35.23
C GLY A 359 8.07 38.11 36.74
N ARG A 360 7.18 37.50 37.54
CA ARG A 360 7.23 37.63 39.00
C ARG A 360 8.32 36.72 39.55
N ILE A 361 9.20 37.29 40.35
CA ILE A 361 10.24 36.55 41.05
C ILE A 361 9.64 35.96 42.34
N LEU A 362 9.72 34.64 42.50
CA LEU A 362 9.25 33.89 43.66
C LEU A 362 10.45 33.26 44.37
N LYS A 363 10.62 33.59 45.65
CA LYS A 363 11.59 32.91 46.51
C LYS A 363 11.02 31.57 46.97
N CYS A 364 11.74 30.48 46.73
CA CYS A 364 11.36 29.16 47.18
C CYS A 364 11.77 28.97 48.65
N GLY A 365 10.81 28.64 49.51
CA GLY A 365 11.09 28.37 50.92
C GLY A 365 11.64 26.95 51.12
N ASN A 366 12.62 26.79 52.01
CA ASN A 366 13.32 25.51 52.24
C ASN A 366 12.36 24.37 52.64
N ASN A 367 11.32 24.66 53.43
CA ASN A 367 10.34 23.68 53.91
C ASN A 367 9.13 23.48 52.98
N LEU A 368 9.17 24.04 51.77
CA LEU A 368 8.15 23.86 50.76
C LEU A 368 8.53 22.71 49.83
N THR A 369 7.52 22.10 49.23
CA THR A 369 7.69 21.16 48.12
C THR A 369 7.36 21.86 46.82
N LEU A 370 7.84 21.33 45.70
CA LEU A 370 7.50 21.85 44.38
C LEU A 370 5.98 21.86 44.17
N ARG A 371 5.27 20.78 44.52
CA ARG A 371 3.81 20.70 44.46
C ARG A 371 3.12 21.84 45.21
N LYS A 372 3.59 22.21 46.41
CA LYS A 372 3.02 23.32 47.18
C LYS A 372 3.25 24.67 46.50
N ILE A 373 4.44 24.88 45.94
CA ILE A 373 4.77 26.11 45.21
C ILE A 373 3.89 26.23 43.96
N LEU A 374 3.84 25.18 43.14
CA LEU A 374 3.00 25.06 41.94
C LEU A 374 1.52 25.39 42.25
N ASN A 375 0.94 24.73 43.25
CA ASN A 375 -0.44 24.98 43.68
C ASN A 375 -0.68 26.39 44.23
N SER A 376 0.34 27.05 44.79
CA SER A 376 0.23 28.44 45.25
C SER A 376 0.17 29.43 44.09
N VAL A 377 0.88 29.12 43.00
CA VAL A 377 0.85 29.90 41.75
C VAL A 377 -0.51 29.76 41.08
N SER A 378 -1.04 28.53 40.98
CA SER A 378 -2.34 28.29 40.32
C SER A 378 -3.53 28.93 41.03
N LYS A 379 -3.50 29.00 42.37
CA LYS A 379 -4.54 29.66 43.18
C LYS A 379 -4.49 31.18 43.17
N SER A 380 -3.43 31.77 42.61
CA SER A 380 -3.29 33.22 42.58
C SER A 380 -4.32 33.84 41.63
N SER A 381 -5.11 34.80 42.11
CA SER A 381 -6.10 35.54 41.31
C SER A 381 -5.47 36.35 40.16
N SER A 382 -4.13 36.43 40.10
CA SER A 382 -3.40 37.10 39.04
C SER A 382 -3.43 36.37 37.71
N GLY A 383 -3.85 35.11 37.63
CA GLY A 383 -3.79 34.31 36.40
C GLY A 383 -2.35 34.16 35.90
N ASP A 384 -1.42 33.91 36.82
CA ASP A 384 0.00 33.71 36.56
C ASP A 384 0.34 32.21 36.61
N TYR A 385 1.40 31.79 35.95
CA TYR A 385 1.77 30.39 35.78
C TYR A 385 3.27 30.23 35.62
N LEU A 386 3.79 29.04 35.87
CA LEU A 386 5.17 28.69 35.54
C LEU A 386 5.21 28.16 34.12
N ARG A 387 6.18 28.60 33.33
CA ARG A 387 6.36 28.14 31.96
C ARG A 387 7.20 26.87 31.96
N LEU A 388 6.71 25.83 31.29
CA LEU A 388 7.53 24.66 30.97
C LEU A 388 8.48 25.01 29.82
N GLY A 389 9.75 24.64 29.95
CA GLY A 389 10.75 24.76 28.90
C GLY A 389 10.42 23.87 27.69
N ASP A 390 11.07 24.13 26.56
CA ASP A 390 10.80 23.42 25.30
C ASP A 390 11.18 21.93 25.39
N GLU A 391 12.12 21.58 26.29
CA GLU A 391 12.51 20.20 26.59
C GLU A 391 11.68 19.57 27.73
N GLY A 392 10.63 20.24 28.23
CA GLY A 392 9.81 19.72 29.33
C GLY A 392 10.37 20.00 30.74
N ASN A 393 11.39 20.84 30.85
CA ASN A 393 12.08 21.21 32.09
C ASN A 393 11.43 22.40 32.82
N LEU A 394 11.71 22.52 34.12
CA LEU A 394 11.51 23.74 34.90
C LEU A 394 12.84 24.48 35.11
N ASP A 395 12.77 25.81 35.20
CA ASP A 395 13.94 26.67 35.33
C ASP A 395 13.98 27.34 36.70
N PHE A 396 15.03 27.07 37.46
CA PHE A 396 15.29 27.67 38.76
C PHE A 396 16.59 28.48 38.75
N PHE A 397 16.67 29.47 39.62
CA PHE A 397 17.84 30.33 39.78
C PHE A 397 18.36 30.20 41.20
N LEU A 398 19.61 29.80 41.33
CA LEU A 398 20.30 29.67 42.59
C LEU A 398 21.22 30.86 42.79
N LEU A 399 21.11 31.53 43.93
CA LEU A 399 21.84 32.76 44.21
C LEU A 399 22.45 32.74 45.61
N PRO A 400 23.70 33.21 45.77
CA PRO A 400 24.33 33.33 47.07
C PRO A 400 23.64 34.41 47.89
N ILE A 401 23.36 34.12 49.17
CA ILE A 401 22.69 35.06 50.06
C ILE A 401 23.56 36.30 50.27
N GLY A 402 23.04 37.48 49.94
CA GLY A 402 23.76 38.74 50.18
C GLY A 402 23.59 39.80 49.09
N PRO A 403 24.64 40.57 48.75
CA PRO A 403 24.53 41.70 47.82
C PRO A 403 24.25 41.25 46.38
N LEU A 404 24.87 40.15 45.92
CA LEU A 404 24.73 39.63 44.56
C LEU A 404 23.28 39.18 44.26
N GLU A 405 22.61 38.60 45.26
CA GLU A 405 21.19 38.25 45.19
C GLU A 405 20.32 39.49 44.96
N LYS A 406 20.55 40.56 45.72
CA LYS A 406 19.77 41.82 45.58
C LYS A 406 19.99 42.46 44.21
N GLU A 407 21.23 42.48 43.75
CA GLU A 407 21.60 42.98 42.43
C GLU A 407 20.85 42.22 41.33
N TRP A 408 20.88 40.88 41.36
CA TRP A 408 20.17 40.07 40.38
C TRP A 408 18.64 40.31 40.41
N ILE A 409 18.05 40.46 41.60
CA ILE A 409 16.61 40.75 41.73
C ILE A 409 16.27 42.10 41.08
N GLU A 410 17.08 43.13 41.30
CA GLU A 410 16.88 44.46 40.71
C GLU A 410 17.06 44.45 39.19
N GLU A 411 18.11 43.79 38.69
CA GLU A 411 18.36 43.61 37.26
C GLU A 411 17.21 42.87 36.57
N THR A 412 16.73 41.79 37.19
CA THR A 412 15.64 40.98 36.63
C THR A 412 14.34 41.76 36.59
N LYS A 413 14.00 42.50 37.66
CA LYS A 413 12.82 43.40 37.67
C LYS A 413 12.91 44.50 36.63
N LYS A 414 14.10 45.07 36.42
CA LYS A 414 14.33 46.10 35.40
C LYS A 414 14.13 45.52 34.00
N ASN A 415 14.61 44.30 33.75
CA ASN A 415 14.47 43.63 32.47
C ASN A 415 13.02 43.18 32.21
N SER A 416 12.29 42.70 33.21
CA SER A 416 10.89 42.32 33.07
C SER A 416 9.94 43.51 32.83
N SER A 417 10.34 44.72 33.22
CA SER A 417 9.54 45.94 33.02
C SER A 417 9.64 46.55 31.61
N LYS A 418 10.60 46.08 30.79
CA LYS A 418 10.72 46.49 29.39
C LYS A 418 9.81 45.59 28.54
N PRO A 419 8.85 46.14 27.76
CA PRO A 419 8.07 45.31 26.86
C PRO A 419 9.02 44.62 25.88
N SER A 420 8.93 43.29 25.79
CA SER A 420 9.54 42.49 24.74
C SER A 420 9.10 43.07 23.39
N ARG A 421 10.05 43.65 22.65
CA ARG A 421 9.83 44.19 21.31
C ARG A 421 9.55 43.08 20.32
#